data_AF-A0A8T3WMC1-F1
#
_entry.id   AF-A0A8T3WMC1-F1
#
_cell.length_a   1.000
_cell.length_b   1.000
_cell.length_c   1.000
_cell.angle_alpha   90.00
_cell.angle_beta   90.00
_cell.angle_gamma   90.00
#
_symmetry.space_group_name_H-M   'P 1'
#
loop_
_entity.id
_entity.type
_entity.pdbx_description
1 polymer ?
#
loop_
_entity_poly.entity_id
_entity_poly.type
_entity_poly.pdbx_seq_one_letter_code
_entity_poly.pdbx_strand_id
1 'polypeptide(L)'
;MKIVSLEVKKIGIGKFFPKENAVELRILFNDGADREILKNTGIDDPQGAAEHILSSLRKLEKKLNKNEKEGSIIDNFVNIVVKDEEALIEEISKFVYRVGLEIEKINSKKDAEGYLDMIRSLKSLKLEL
;
A
#
# COMPACT_ATOMS: atom_id res chain seq x y z
N MET A 1 -0.55 6.79 -27.06
CA MET A 1 -1.23 6.61 -25.75
C MET A 1 -0.89 5.23 -25.21
N LYS A 2 -0.18 5.15 -24.08
CA LYS A 2 0.15 3.87 -23.44
C LYS A 2 -0.86 3.62 -22.32
N ILE A 3 -1.57 2.50 -22.40
CA ILE A 3 -2.46 2.05 -21.32
C ILE A 3 -1.69 1.05 -20.48
N VAL A 4 -1.62 1.29 -19.18
CA VAL A 4 -1.04 0.37 -18.21
C VAL A 4 -2.16 -0.09 -17.29
N SER A 5 -2.39 -1.40 -17.25
CA SER A 5 -3.31 -2.01 -16.30
C SER A 5 -2.54 -2.26 -15.01
N LEU A 6 -3.02 -1.71 -13.90
CA LEU A 6 -2.43 -1.94 -12.58
C LEU A 6 -3.33 -2.88 -11.78
N GLU A 7 -2.74 -3.98 -11.33
CA GLU A 7 -3.40 -5.00 -10.51
C GLU A 7 -2.62 -5.13 -9.19
N VAL A 8 -3.25 -4.81 -8.06
CA VAL A 8 -2.65 -5.04 -6.75
C VAL A 8 -2.89 -6.50 -6.38
N LYS A 9 -1.84 -7.25 -6.09
CA LYS A 9 -1.92 -8.70 -5.77
C LYS A 9 -1.89 -8.97 -4.28
N LYS A 10 -1.07 -8.21 -3.56
CA LYS A 10 -0.84 -8.46 -2.13
C LYS A 10 -0.37 -7.22 -1.40
N ILE A 11 -0.87 -7.03 -0.19
CA ILE A 11 -0.36 -6.04 0.75
C ILE A 11 0.04 -6.76 2.03
N GLY A 12 1.25 -6.53 2.51
CA GLY A 12 1.75 -7.09 3.76
C GLY A 12 2.41 -6.02 4.63
N ILE A 13 2.80 -6.41 5.84
CA ILE A 13 3.52 -5.54 6.78
C ILE A 13 5.02 -5.69 6.58
N GLY A 14 5.69 -4.60 6.22
CA GLY A 14 7.15 -4.52 6.20
C GLY A 14 7.71 -4.20 7.59
N LYS A 15 7.40 -3.00 8.08
CA LYS A 15 7.81 -2.49 9.39
C LYS A 15 6.63 -1.77 10.05
N PHE A 16 6.66 -1.63 11.37
CA PHE A 16 5.71 -0.81 12.10
C PHE A 16 6.49 0.17 12.99
N PHE A 17 5.95 1.38 13.14
CA PHE A 17 6.56 2.49 13.86
C PHE A 17 5.62 2.89 14.99
N PRO A 18 5.71 2.24 16.17
CA PRO A 18 4.70 2.40 17.23
C PRO A 18 4.67 3.82 17.81
N LYS A 19 5.79 4.56 17.77
CA LYS A 19 5.86 5.96 18.21
C LYS A 19 5.19 6.95 17.25
N GLU A 20 5.06 6.58 15.99
CA GLU A 20 4.58 7.46 14.90
C GLU A 20 3.16 7.10 14.45
N ASN A 21 2.52 6.12 15.09
CA ASN A 21 1.26 5.52 14.66
C ASN A 21 1.23 5.19 13.16
N ALA A 22 2.34 4.64 12.66
CA ALA A 22 2.55 4.43 11.25
C ALA A 22 3.05 3.01 10.95
N VAL A 23 2.80 2.55 9.74
CA VAL A 23 3.21 1.25 9.24
C VAL A 23 3.82 1.37 7.85
N GLU A 24 4.89 0.63 7.60
CA GLU A 24 5.44 0.41 6.26
C GLU A 24 4.72 -0.79 5.66
N LEU A 25 3.91 -0.54 4.65
CA LEU A 25 3.23 -1.58 3.88
C LEU A 25 4.12 -2.01 2.72
N ARG A 26 4.22 -3.33 2.54
CA ARG A 26 4.81 -3.95 1.36
C ARG A 26 3.69 -4.28 0.39
N ILE A 27 3.66 -3.61 -0.76
CA ILE A 27 2.61 -3.76 -1.77
C ILE A 27 3.21 -4.42 -3.00
N LEU A 28 2.73 -5.62 -3.32
CA LEU A 28 3.01 -6.31 -4.57
C LEU A 28 1.89 -6.00 -5.56
N PHE A 29 2.29 -5.61 -6.76
CA PHE A 29 1.37 -5.29 -7.84
C PHE A 29 1.97 -5.71 -9.19
N ASN A 30 1.12 -5.78 -10.20
CA ASN A 30 1.49 -6.12 -11.57
C ASN A 30 1.04 -4.98 -12.51
N ASP A 31 1.99 -4.49 -13.30
CA ASP A 31 1.81 -3.47 -14.34
C ASP A 31 2.15 -4.01 -15.75
N GLY A 32 2.19 -5.34 -15.91
CA GLY A 32 2.86 -6.05 -17.00
C GLY A 32 4.17 -6.73 -16.57
N ALA A 33 4.71 -6.37 -15.40
CA ALA A 33 5.74 -7.10 -14.69
C ALA A 33 5.38 -7.16 -13.19
N ASP A 34 5.85 -8.18 -12.48
CA ASP A 34 5.66 -8.24 -11.03
C ASP A 34 6.59 -7.24 -10.34
N ARG A 35 6.02 -6.35 -9.54
CA ARG A 35 6.74 -5.29 -8.83
C ARG A 35 6.35 -5.25 -7.36
N GLU A 36 7.25 -4.69 -6.57
CA GLU A 36 7.04 -4.45 -5.14
C GLU A 36 7.42 -3.01 -4.80
N ILE A 37 6.59 -2.36 -3.97
CA ILE A 37 6.94 -1.08 -3.34
C ILE A 37 6.78 -1.18 -1.82
N LEU A 38 7.61 -0.41 -1.11
CA LEU A 38 7.45 -0.15 0.31
C LEU A 38 6.84 1.24 0.46
N LYS A 39 5.75 1.34 1.23
CA LYS A 39 5.04 2.60 1.45
C LYS A 39 4.74 2.80 2.92
N ASN A 40 5.21 3.91 3.47
CA ASN A 40 4.81 4.35 4.80
C ASN A 40 3.41 4.97 4.76
N THR A 41 2.57 4.54 5.68
CA THR A 41 1.16 4.88 5.77
C THR A 41 0.79 5.06 7.24
N GLY A 42 0.11 6.16 7.58
CA GLY A 42 -0.50 6.36 8.89
C GLY A 42 -1.75 5.49 9.05
N ILE A 43 -2.06 5.08 10.27
CA ILE A 43 -3.20 4.19 10.55
C ILE A 43 -4.44 4.93 11.06
N ASP A 44 -4.35 6.25 11.25
CA ASP A 44 -5.43 7.10 11.81
C ASP A 44 -6.61 7.29 10.83
N ASP A 45 -6.34 7.28 9.53
CA ASP A 45 -7.35 7.43 8.47
C ASP A 45 -7.19 6.30 7.44
N PRO A 46 -7.85 5.14 7.65
CA PRO A 46 -7.74 3.98 6.77
C PRO A 46 -8.19 4.25 5.33
N GLN A 47 -9.20 5.10 5.15
CA GLN A 47 -9.74 5.42 3.83
C GLN A 47 -8.77 6.32 3.05
N GLY A 48 -8.33 7.43 3.66
CA GLY A 48 -7.33 8.30 3.05
C GLY A 48 -6.00 7.59 2.81
N ALA A 49 -5.62 6.66 3.68
CA ALA A 49 -4.48 5.76 3.49
C ALA A 49 -4.62 4.92 2.22
N ALA A 50 -5.77 4.27 2.00
CA ALA A 50 -6.03 3.45 0.83
C ALA A 50 -5.96 4.27 -0.47
N GLU A 51 -6.62 5.42 -0.51
CA GLU A 51 -6.58 6.34 -1.65
C GLU A 51 -5.15 6.84 -1.94
N HIS A 52 -4.40 7.17 -0.88
CA HIS A 52 -3.03 7.64 -1.02
C HIS A 52 -2.07 6.54 -1.51
N ILE A 53 -2.31 5.27 -1.15
CA ILE A 53 -1.59 4.11 -1.69
C ILE A 53 -1.81 4.02 -3.20
N LEU A 54 -3.06 4.05 -3.66
CA LEU A 54 -3.39 3.98 -5.09
C LEU A 54 -2.84 5.18 -5.86
N SER A 55 -2.95 6.39 -5.30
CA SER A 55 -2.37 7.60 -5.88
C SER A 55 -0.84 7.50 -6.00
N SER A 56 -0.18 6.89 -5.00
CA SER A 56 1.27 6.65 -5.02
C SER A 56 1.67 5.65 -6.09
N LEU A 57 0.95 4.54 -6.21
CA LEU A 57 1.13 3.54 -7.27
C LEU A 57 0.97 4.18 -8.65
N ARG A 58 -0.07 5.00 -8.84
CA ARG A 58 -0.30 5.74 -10.09
C ARG A 58 0.85 6.70 -10.42
N LYS A 59 1.36 7.42 -9.43
CA LYS A 59 2.49 8.34 -9.62
C LYS A 59 3.77 7.59 -9.98
N LEU A 60 4.01 6.43 -9.37
CA LEU A 60 5.16 5.57 -9.67
C LEU A 60 5.08 5.03 -11.10
N GLU A 61 3.94 4.48 -11.49
CA GLU A 61 3.73 3.99 -12.85
C GLU A 61 3.89 5.08 -13.92
N LYS A 62 3.37 6.28 -13.67
CA LYS A 62 3.60 7.43 -14.56
C LYS A 62 5.07 7.80 -14.68
N LYS A 63 5.86 7.67 -13.60
CA LYS A 63 7.30 7.95 -13.63
C LYS A 63 8.07 6.87 -14.39
N LEU A 64 7.73 5.60 -14.15
CA LEU A 64 8.39 4.45 -14.80
C LEU A 64 8.12 4.39 -16.30
N ASN A 65 6.95 4.86 -16.73
CA ASN A 65 6.54 4.84 -18.13
C ASN A 65 6.75 6.18 -18.86
N LYS A 66 7.30 7.21 -18.21
CA LYS A 66 7.76 8.43 -18.88
C LYS A 66 9.08 8.11 -19.58
N ASN A 67 9.07 8.11 -20.90
CA ASN A 67 10.29 8.00 -21.70
C ASN A 67 11.14 9.26 -21.49
N GLU A 68 12.44 9.10 -21.20
CA GLU A 68 13.41 10.22 -21.16
C GLU A 68 13.69 10.82 -22.55
N LYS A 69 13.09 10.30 -23.62
CA LYS A 69 13.29 10.82 -24.98
C LYS A 69 12.35 11.98 -25.25
N GLU A 70 12.95 13.16 -25.33
CA GLU A 70 12.45 14.36 -25.99
C GLU A 70 11.71 14.00 -27.29
N GLY A 71 10.39 14.09 -27.28
CA GLY A 71 9.60 13.75 -28.44
C GLY A 71 8.11 13.77 -28.14
N SER A 72 7.50 14.94 -28.35
CA SER A 72 6.06 15.18 -28.38
C SER A 72 5.29 15.00 -27.06
N ILE A 73 4.65 16.09 -26.62
CA ILE A 73 3.84 16.20 -25.40
C ILE A 73 2.71 15.14 -25.37
N ILE A 74 2.32 14.63 -26.53
CA ILE A 74 1.21 13.68 -26.74
C ILE A 74 1.61 12.23 -26.48
N ASP A 75 2.89 11.85 -26.66
CA ASP A 75 3.37 10.49 -26.40
C ASP A 75 3.60 10.19 -24.90
N ASN A 76 3.57 11.23 -24.06
CA ASN A 76 3.72 11.13 -22.60
C ASN A 76 2.42 10.87 -21.84
N PHE A 77 1.28 10.72 -22.52
CA PHE A 77 0.01 10.38 -21.88
C PHE A 77 -0.06 8.86 -21.60
N VAL A 78 0.34 8.50 -20.38
CA VAL A 78 0.14 7.17 -19.78
C VAL A 78 -1.18 7.18 -19.02
N ASN A 79 -2.13 6.36 -19.46
CA ASN A 79 -3.37 6.13 -18.72
C ASN A 79 -3.23 4.88 -17.86
N ILE A 80 -3.50 5.01 -16.56
CA ILE A 80 -3.39 3.91 -15.60
C ILE A 80 -4.79 3.48 -15.26
N VAL A 81 -5.13 2.27 -15.67
CA VAL A 81 -6.44 1.66 -15.40
C VAL A 81 -6.27 0.71 -14.22
N VAL A 82 -7.04 0.96 -13.16
CA VAL A 82 -7.18 0.06 -12.01
C VAL A 82 -8.56 -0.55 -12.14
N LYS A 83 -8.66 -1.87 -12.18
CA LYS A 83 -9.97 -2.55 -12.18
C LYS A 83 -10.60 -2.42 -10.80
N ASP A 84 -11.91 -2.17 -10.77
CA ASP A 84 -12.73 -2.14 -9.55
C ASP A 84 -12.12 -1.31 -8.42
N GLU A 85 -11.71 -0.08 -8.76
CA GLU A 85 -10.98 0.82 -7.86
C GLU A 85 -11.71 1.07 -6.53
N GLU A 86 -13.05 1.21 -6.55
CA GLU A 86 -13.83 1.39 -5.33
C GLU A 86 -13.75 0.19 -4.39
N ALA A 87 -13.89 -1.03 -4.94
CA ALA A 87 -13.78 -2.26 -4.17
C ALA A 87 -12.36 -2.43 -3.59
N LEU A 88 -11.35 -2.12 -4.41
CA LEU A 88 -9.96 -2.16 -3.98
C LEU A 88 -9.68 -1.16 -2.85
N ILE A 89 -10.19 0.07 -2.93
CA ILE A 89 -10.07 1.05 -1.84
C ILE A 89 -10.71 0.50 -0.57
N GLU A 90 -11.90 -0.08 -0.67
CA GLU A 90 -12.61 -0.64 0.48
C GLU A 90 -11.82 -1.78 1.15
N GLU A 91 -11.24 -2.69 0.38
CA GLU A 91 -10.46 -3.81 0.90
C GLU A 91 -9.14 -3.37 1.53
N ILE A 92 -8.45 -2.41 0.91
CA ILE A 92 -7.23 -1.82 1.48
C ILE A 92 -7.58 -1.05 2.77
N SER A 93 -8.67 -0.28 2.79
CA SER A 93 -9.14 0.47 3.96
C SER A 93 -9.44 -0.47 5.13
N LYS A 94 -10.19 -1.56 4.88
CA LYS A 94 -10.44 -2.62 5.87
C LYS A 94 -9.15 -3.26 6.38
N PHE A 95 -8.16 -3.44 5.52
CA PHE A 95 -6.86 -3.97 5.93
C PHE A 95 -6.09 -2.98 6.81
N VAL A 96 -5.98 -1.70 6.42
CA VAL A 96 -5.32 -0.66 7.22
C VAL A 96 -6.00 -0.51 8.59
N TYR A 97 -7.33 -0.56 8.64
CA TYR A 97 -8.08 -0.53 9.89
C TYR A 97 -7.70 -1.72 10.81
N ARG A 98 -7.66 -2.96 10.28
CA ARG A 98 -7.24 -4.14 11.05
C ARG A 98 -5.80 -4.02 11.58
N VAL A 99 -4.90 -3.46 10.78
CA VAL A 99 -3.52 -3.18 11.19
C VAL A 99 -3.50 -2.17 12.32
N GLY A 100 -4.33 -1.12 12.23
CA GLY A 100 -4.54 -0.13 13.28
C GLY A 100 -4.91 -0.75 14.62
N LEU A 101 -5.92 -1.62 14.62
CA LEU A 101 -6.36 -2.33 15.84
C LEU A 101 -5.24 -3.17 16.49
N GLU A 102 -4.42 -3.86 15.70
CA GLU A 102 -3.30 -4.63 16.25
C GLU A 102 -2.19 -3.74 16.81
N ILE A 103 -1.91 -2.59 16.18
CA ILE A 103 -0.94 -1.61 16.69
C ILE A 103 -1.43 -0.99 17.99
N GLU A 104 -2.72 -0.63 18.10
CA GLU A 104 -3.30 -0.12 19.34
C GLU A 104 -3.21 -1.13 20.50
N LYS A 105 -3.44 -2.43 20.21
CA LYS A 105 -3.24 -3.49 21.21
C LYS A 105 -1.78 -3.55 21.67
N ILE A 106 -0.82 -3.45 20.75
CA ILE A 106 0.62 -3.44 21.08
C ILE A 106 0.96 -2.21 21.93
N ASN A 107 0.44 -1.04 21.59
CA ASN A 107 0.73 0.22 22.28
C ASN A 107 0.07 0.32 23.67
N SER A 108 -1.09 -0.30 23.85
CA SER A 108 -1.81 -0.31 25.13
C SER A 108 -1.26 -1.32 26.14
N LYS A 109 -0.38 -2.22 25.70
CA LYS A 109 0.22 -3.24 26.55
C LYS A 109 1.27 -2.66 27.48
N LYS A 110 1.20 -3.00 28.77
CA LYS A 110 2.06 -2.45 29.84
C LYS A 110 3.12 -3.43 30.34
N ASP A 111 3.00 -4.68 29.96
CA ASP A 111 3.81 -5.81 30.39
C ASP A 111 4.52 -6.48 29.21
N ALA A 112 5.68 -7.08 29.47
CA ALA A 112 6.52 -7.67 28.43
C ALA A 112 6.01 -9.05 27.95
N GLU A 113 5.17 -9.73 28.74
CA GLU A 113 4.71 -11.08 28.47
C GLU A 113 3.88 -11.13 27.20
N GLY A 114 4.23 -11.99 26.22
CA GLY A 114 3.48 -12.11 24.96
C GLY A 114 3.57 -10.89 24.02
N TYR A 115 4.39 -9.88 24.33
CA TYR A 115 4.59 -8.70 23.45
C TYR A 115 5.20 -9.10 22.10
N LEU A 116 6.16 -10.02 22.11
CA LEU A 116 6.78 -10.55 20.89
C LEU A 116 5.78 -11.32 20.01
N ASP A 117 4.83 -12.02 20.61
CA ASP A 117 3.81 -12.76 19.88
C ASP A 117 2.80 -11.81 19.22
N MET A 118 2.49 -10.68 19.86
CA MET A 118 1.68 -9.63 19.23
C MET A 118 2.40 -8.99 18.04
N ILE A 119 3.71 -8.73 18.15
CA ILE A 119 4.51 -8.25 17.02
C ILE A 119 4.52 -9.27 15.87
N ARG A 120 4.65 -10.56 16.19
CA ARG A 120 4.60 -11.63 15.18
C ARG A 120 3.24 -11.70 14.51
N SER A 121 2.16 -11.59 15.29
CA SER A 121 0.78 -11.52 14.79
C SER A 121 0.62 -10.36 13.80
N LEU A 122 1.02 -9.16 14.19
CA LEU A 122 1.00 -7.98 13.33
C LEU A 122 1.77 -8.21 12.03
N LYS A 123 3.01 -8.73 12.10
CA LYS A 123 3.84 -8.99 10.91
C LYS A 123 3.28 -10.08 10.00
N SER A 124 2.45 -10.98 10.53
CA SER A 124 1.82 -12.03 9.75
C SER A 124 0.61 -11.53 8.95
N LEU A 125 0.09 -10.34 9.26
CA LEU A 125 -1.03 -9.76 8.54
C LEU A 125 -0.66 -9.51 7.07
N LYS A 126 -1.56 -9.97 6.20
CA LYS A 126 -1.52 -9.76 4.77
C LYS A 126 -2.94 -9.67 4.22
N LEU A 127 -3.08 -8.91 3.15
CA LEU A 127 -4.24 -8.85 2.28
C LEU A 127 -3.83 -9.49 0.94
N GLU A 128 -4.60 -10.45 0.47
CA GLU A 128 -4.47 -11.06 -0.86
C GLU A 128 -5.67 -10.59 -1.69
N LEU A 129 -5.40 -10.17 -2.93
CA LEU A 129 -6.31 -9.49 -3.85
C LEU A 129 -6.26 -10.17 -5.23
#